data_AF-A0AAE0VL41-F1
#
_entry.id   AF-A0AAE0VL41-F1
#
_cell.length_a   1.000
_cell.length_b   1.000
_cell.length_c   1.000
_cell.angle_alpha   90.00
_cell.angle_beta   90.00
_cell.angle_gamma   90.00
#
_symmetry.space_group_name_H-M   'P 1'
#
loop_
_entity.id
_entity.type
_entity.pdbx_description
1 polymer ?
#
loop_
_entity_poly.entity_id
_entity_poly.type
_entity_poly.pdbx_seq_one_letter_code
_entity_poly.pdbx_strand_id
1 'polypeptide(L)'
;MLLGPLLIWYRCRKTNDETVLGSMLWSRVVGGLPLVIFITYGHMTHSFFVEKHFWFGILGNFLWWLASVVQLLKTRPCMGRQQTPGSLNLILNVWFLIDFVGSLALMAFPDRLLTSQTMHVDKHSMHTCRAVGALLLGTTIFNWYTPSYLSDTDRKTVLNSGIATILLVILSTVVGYHVDGLQFSKEQLLLLVGAVLAQLCPLLFGLYLIKPNITTDTKAADSWVYQIYSRNKEASST
;
A
#
# COMPACT_ATOMS: atom_id res chain seq x y z
N MET A 1 -6.60 -8.30 -3.09
CA MET A 1 -5.95 -7.03 -2.71
C MET A 1 -4.64 -7.15 -1.92
N LEU A 2 -4.36 -8.26 -1.21
CA LEU A 2 -3.10 -8.44 -0.47
C LEU A 2 -1.85 -8.70 -1.35
N LEU A 3 -2.03 -9.02 -2.63
CA LEU A 3 -0.91 -9.37 -3.52
C LEU A 3 0.03 -8.18 -3.79
N GLY A 4 -0.49 -6.95 -3.89
CA GLY A 4 0.34 -5.76 -4.12
C GLY A 4 1.40 -5.56 -3.02
N PRO A 5 0.99 -5.37 -1.76
CA PRO A 5 1.92 -5.28 -0.63
C PRO A 5 2.84 -6.49 -0.49
N LEU A 6 2.36 -7.70 -0.82
CA LEU A 6 3.19 -8.90 -0.83
C LEU A 6 4.28 -8.83 -1.90
N LEU A 7 3.98 -8.33 -3.10
CA LEU A 7 4.94 -8.13 -4.18
C LEU A 7 5.99 -7.09 -3.80
N ILE A 8 5.58 -5.96 -3.21
CA ILE A 8 6.50 -4.95 -2.68
C ILE A 8 7.42 -5.62 -1.66
N TRP A 9 6.86 -6.32 -0.67
CA TRP A 9 7.64 -7.00 0.36
C TRP A 9 8.63 -7.99 -0.24
N TYR A 10 8.18 -8.86 -1.15
CA TYR A 10 9.00 -9.91 -1.73
C TYR A 10 10.17 -9.34 -2.56
N ARG A 11 9.93 -8.27 -3.33
CA ARG A 11 10.93 -7.64 -4.21
C ARG A 11 11.86 -6.72 -3.43
N CYS A 12 11.35 -5.95 -2.48
CA CYS A 12 12.11 -4.96 -1.72
C CYS A 12 12.78 -5.52 -0.46
N ARG A 13 12.51 -6.77 -0.02
CA ARG A 13 13.15 -7.34 1.18
C ARG A 13 14.69 -7.40 1.14
N LYS A 14 15.29 -7.31 -0.04
CA LYS A 14 16.76 -7.33 -0.24
C LYS A 14 17.34 -5.93 -0.51
N THR A 15 16.52 -4.88 -0.48
CA THR A 15 17.02 -3.52 -0.70
C THR A 15 17.88 -3.07 0.49
N ASN A 16 18.90 -2.28 0.21
CA ASN A 16 19.72 -1.60 1.22
C ASN A 16 19.22 -0.18 1.53
N ASP A 17 18.11 0.25 0.89
CA ASP A 17 17.54 1.57 1.16
C ASP A 17 16.72 1.55 2.45
N GLU A 18 17.25 2.23 3.47
CA GLU A 18 16.58 2.42 4.77
C GLU A 18 15.19 3.04 4.64
N THR A 19 14.96 3.88 3.62
CA THR A 19 13.66 4.51 3.37
C THR A 19 12.61 3.46 3.00
N VAL A 20 13.00 2.47 2.19
CA VAL A 20 12.12 1.37 1.79
C VAL A 20 11.85 0.48 3.00
N LEU A 21 12.88 0.13 3.77
CA LEU A 21 12.71 -0.64 5.01
C LEU A 21 11.79 0.08 6.01
N GLY A 22 11.94 1.39 6.14
CA GLY A 22 11.08 2.24 6.96
C GLY A 22 9.64 2.23 6.48
N SER A 23 9.40 2.40 5.19
CA SER A 23 8.05 2.34 4.60
C SER A 23 7.38 0.97 4.81
N MET A 24 8.16 -0.13 4.77
CA MET A 24 7.66 -1.49 5.02
C MET A 24 7.23 -1.69 6.47
N LEU A 25 7.91 -1.06 7.44
CA LEU A 25 7.52 -1.14 8.85
C LEU A 25 6.32 -0.23 9.14
N TRP A 26 6.34 1.01 8.63
CA TRP A 26 5.26 1.97 8.84
C TRP A 26 3.95 1.53 8.18
N SER A 27 4.00 0.95 6.98
CA SER A 27 2.80 0.41 6.31
C SER A 27 2.08 -0.63 7.18
N ARG A 28 2.82 -1.50 7.86
CA ARG A 28 2.25 -2.50 8.78
C ARG A 28 1.65 -1.87 10.03
N VAL A 29 2.30 -0.85 10.59
CA VAL A 29 1.80 -0.16 11.80
C VAL A 29 0.53 0.64 11.48
N VAL A 30 0.56 1.41 10.40
CA VAL A 30 -0.55 2.31 9.99
C VAL A 30 -1.74 1.54 9.42
N GLY A 31 -1.51 0.48 8.64
CA GLY A 31 -2.61 -0.36 8.14
C GLY A 31 -3.13 -1.35 9.18
N GLY A 32 -2.25 -1.86 10.05
CA GLY A 32 -2.60 -2.88 11.06
C GLY A 32 -3.49 -2.34 12.19
N LEU A 33 -3.25 -1.12 12.66
CA LEU A 33 -4.05 -0.52 13.73
C LEU A 33 -5.55 -0.41 13.40
N PRO A 34 -5.97 0.26 12.30
CA PRO A 34 -7.38 0.35 11.94
C PRO A 34 -7.98 -1.02 11.63
N LEU A 35 -7.19 -1.94 11.05
CA LEU A 35 -7.65 -3.31 10.80
C LEU A 35 -8.03 -4.03 12.10
N VAL A 36 -7.16 -3.97 13.12
CA VAL A 36 -7.44 -4.55 14.44
C VAL A 36 -8.68 -3.90 15.06
N ILE A 37 -8.79 -2.57 15.00
CA ILE A 37 -9.97 -1.84 15.50
C ILE A 37 -11.26 -2.33 14.84
N PHE A 38 -11.30 -2.44 13.51
CA PHE A 38 -12.51 -2.86 12.79
C PHE A 38 -12.87 -4.32 13.05
N ILE A 39 -11.89 -5.22 13.11
CA ILE A 39 -12.14 -6.64 13.42
C ILE A 39 -12.67 -6.77 14.85
N THR A 40 -12.08 -6.07 15.82
CA THR A 40 -12.55 -6.07 17.21
C THR A 40 -13.96 -5.49 17.32
N TYR A 41 -14.22 -4.34 16.69
CA TYR A 41 -15.55 -3.74 16.68
C TYR A 41 -16.59 -4.67 16.04
N GLY A 42 -16.27 -5.29 14.90
CA GLY A 42 -17.13 -6.25 14.23
C GLY A 42 -17.46 -7.44 15.13
N HIS A 43 -16.47 -7.96 15.85
CA HIS A 43 -16.65 -9.07 16.80
C HIS A 43 -17.55 -8.70 17.97
N MET A 44 -17.40 -7.49 18.53
CA MET A 44 -18.22 -7.04 19.68
C MET A 44 -19.67 -6.72 19.30
N THR A 45 -19.92 -6.33 18.04
CA THR A 45 -21.23 -5.83 17.61
C THR A 45 -22.07 -6.84 16.83
N HIS A 46 -21.48 -7.95 16.37
CA HIS A 46 -22.19 -8.91 15.53
C HIS A 46 -21.97 -10.36 15.93
N SER A 47 -23.07 -11.10 15.97
CA SER A 47 -23.13 -12.50 16.38
C SER A 47 -22.56 -13.50 15.37
N PHE A 48 -22.17 -13.07 14.16
CA PHE A 48 -21.63 -13.98 13.14
C PHE A 48 -20.17 -14.38 13.37
N PHE A 49 -19.45 -13.72 14.28
CA PHE A 49 -18.08 -14.07 14.59
C PHE A 49 -18.00 -15.13 15.70
N VAL A 50 -17.49 -16.31 15.34
CA VAL A 50 -17.18 -17.40 16.28
C VAL A 50 -15.87 -17.15 17.02
N GLU A 51 -15.67 -17.79 18.18
CA GLU A 51 -14.44 -17.75 18.99
C GLU A 51 -13.14 -17.99 18.19
N LYS A 52 -13.17 -18.83 17.13
CA LYS A 52 -12.02 -19.02 16.24
C LYS A 52 -11.57 -17.71 15.56
N HIS A 53 -12.52 -16.84 15.20
CA HIS A 53 -12.23 -15.52 14.62
C HIS A 53 -11.63 -14.56 15.66
N PHE A 54 -11.94 -14.76 16.95
CA PHE A 54 -11.29 -13.99 18.02
C PHE A 54 -9.80 -14.36 18.10
N TRP A 55 -9.49 -15.64 18.25
CA TRP A 55 -8.12 -16.13 18.43
C TRP A 55 -7.23 -15.83 17.22
N PHE A 56 -7.68 -16.18 16.01
CA PHE A 56 -6.87 -15.96 14.81
C PHE A 56 -7.01 -14.54 14.25
N GLY A 57 -8.21 -13.97 14.28
CA GLY A 57 -8.51 -12.68 13.68
C GLY A 57 -8.08 -11.51 14.56
N ILE A 58 -8.40 -11.50 15.84
CA ILE A 58 -8.09 -10.35 16.72
C ILE A 58 -6.71 -10.52 17.35
N LEU A 59 -6.49 -11.60 18.11
CA LEU A 59 -5.25 -11.77 18.87
C LEU A 59 -4.04 -11.89 17.94
N GLY A 60 -4.15 -12.68 16.88
CA GLY A 60 -3.09 -12.82 15.87
C GLY A 60 -2.69 -11.49 15.22
N ASN A 61 -3.67 -10.71 14.74
CA ASN A 61 -3.40 -9.40 14.14
C ASN A 61 -2.88 -8.38 15.16
N PHE A 62 -3.38 -8.40 16.39
CA PHE A 62 -2.90 -7.53 17.46
C PHE A 62 -1.43 -7.82 17.82
N LEU A 63 -1.07 -9.09 18.01
CA LEU A 63 0.32 -9.49 18.29
C LEU A 63 1.24 -9.16 17.12
N TRP A 64 0.80 -9.38 15.88
CA TRP A 64 1.56 -9.01 14.68
C TRP A 64 1.78 -7.50 14.57
N TRP A 65 0.73 -6.71 14.85
CA TRP A 65 0.82 -5.26 14.89
C TRP A 65 1.77 -4.79 15.98
N LEU A 66 1.65 -5.33 17.20
CA LEU A 66 2.53 -5.00 18.33
C LEU A 66 4.00 -5.34 18.02
N ALA A 67 4.26 -6.50 17.43
CA ALA A 67 5.60 -6.88 16.99
C ALA A 67 6.16 -5.90 15.95
N SER A 68 5.32 -5.43 15.01
CA SER A 68 5.70 -4.43 14.02
C SER A 68 6.01 -3.07 14.67
N VAL A 69 5.26 -2.65 15.68
CA VAL A 69 5.53 -1.43 16.47
C VAL A 69 6.84 -1.56 17.24
N VAL A 70 7.06 -2.67 17.94
CA VAL A 70 8.31 -2.92 18.68
C VAL A 70 9.51 -2.92 17.74
N GLN A 71 9.38 -3.57 16.58
CA GLN A 71 10.42 -3.57 15.56
C GLN A 71 10.72 -2.15 15.08
N LEU A 72 9.69 -1.36 14.77
CA LEU A 72 9.83 0.03 14.33
C LEU A 72 10.55 0.90 15.37
N LEU A 73 10.17 0.78 16.65
CA LEU A 73 10.79 1.52 17.76
C LEU A 73 12.25 1.14 18.00
N LYS A 74 12.60 -0.13 17.74
CA LYS A 74 13.98 -0.63 17.87
C LYS A 74 14.87 -0.24 16.69
N THR A 75 14.36 -0.38 15.45
CA THR A 75 15.18 -0.14 14.25
C THR A 75 15.31 1.34 13.91
N ARG A 76 14.31 2.17 14.26
CA ARG A 76 14.29 3.63 14.00
C ARG A 76 14.81 3.98 12.59
N PRO A 77 14.21 3.42 11.53
CA PRO A 77 14.72 3.58 10.18
C PRO A 77 14.72 5.06 9.79
N CYS A 78 15.78 5.52 9.13
CA CYS A 78 15.82 6.87 8.59
C CYS A 78 14.76 7.00 7.48
N MET A 79 13.80 7.88 7.67
CA MET A 79 12.73 8.14 6.70
C MET A 79 12.73 9.60 6.28
N GLY A 80 12.48 9.83 4.99
CA GLY A 80 12.33 11.19 4.45
C GLY A 80 13.63 11.80 3.94
N ARG A 81 14.22 11.19 2.90
CA ARG A 81 15.22 11.91 2.09
C ARG A 81 14.56 13.07 1.37
N GLN A 82 15.35 14.11 1.08
CA GLN A 82 14.90 15.21 0.22
C GLN A 82 14.40 14.65 -1.12
N GLN A 83 13.14 14.93 -1.41
CA GLN A 83 12.53 14.58 -2.69
C GLN A 83 13.21 15.43 -3.79
N THR A 84 13.69 14.79 -4.84
CA THR A 84 14.19 15.52 -6.00
C THR A 84 13.00 16.14 -6.75
N PRO A 85 13.01 17.43 -7.08
CA PRO A 85 11.90 18.02 -7.84
C PRO A 85 11.77 17.33 -9.22
N GLY A 86 10.54 17.01 -9.62
CA GLY A 86 10.30 16.35 -10.91
C GLY A 86 8.84 15.93 -11.13
N SER A 87 8.47 15.73 -12.40
CA SER A 87 7.13 15.29 -12.82
C SER A 87 6.73 13.94 -12.24
N LEU A 88 7.69 13.01 -12.12
CA LEU A 88 7.47 11.71 -11.48
C LEU A 88 6.98 11.87 -10.04
N ASN A 89 7.56 12.78 -9.26
CA ASN A 89 7.19 12.98 -7.87
C ASN A 89 5.80 13.59 -7.73
N LEU A 90 5.41 14.50 -8.63
CA LEU A 90 4.04 15.00 -8.70
C LEU A 90 3.05 13.85 -8.91
N ILE A 91 3.32 12.95 -9.86
CA ILE A 91 2.44 11.81 -10.16
C ILE A 91 2.36 10.85 -8.98
N LEU A 92 3.49 10.53 -8.36
CA LEU A 92 3.53 9.68 -7.17
C LEU A 92 2.75 10.29 -5.99
N ASN A 93 2.83 11.62 -5.80
CA ASN A 93 2.08 12.32 -4.77
C ASN A 93 0.57 12.36 -5.07
N VAL A 94 0.18 12.57 -6.33
CA VAL A 94 -1.23 12.47 -6.77
C VAL A 94 -1.75 11.05 -6.57
N TRP A 95 -0.97 10.05 -6.95
CA TRP A 95 -1.30 8.64 -6.74
C TRP A 95 -1.49 8.31 -5.25
N PHE A 96 -0.54 8.74 -4.40
CA PHE A 96 -0.68 8.66 -2.95
C PHE A 96 -2.00 9.28 -2.46
N LEU A 97 -2.33 10.49 -2.92
CA LEU A 97 -3.53 11.18 -2.48
C LEU A 97 -4.82 10.43 -2.87
N ILE A 98 -4.88 9.91 -4.10
CA ILE A 98 -6.01 9.09 -4.57
C ILE A 98 -6.18 7.86 -3.68
N ASP A 99 -5.09 7.14 -3.41
CA ASP A 99 -5.10 5.91 -2.63
C ASP A 99 -5.42 6.19 -1.14
N PHE A 100 -4.94 7.31 -0.61
CA PHE A 100 -5.24 7.77 0.75
C PHE A 100 -6.71 8.14 0.92
N VAL A 101 -7.26 8.97 0.03
CA VAL A 101 -8.69 9.32 0.08
C VAL A 101 -9.57 8.11 -0.16
N GLY A 102 -9.19 7.23 -1.10
CA GLY A 102 -9.92 6.00 -1.39
C GLY A 102 -9.95 5.03 -0.21
N SER A 103 -8.81 4.82 0.46
CA SER A 103 -8.74 3.97 1.65
C SER A 103 -9.58 4.53 2.81
N LEU A 104 -9.54 5.85 3.06
CA LEU A 104 -10.40 6.50 4.03
C LEU A 104 -11.89 6.34 3.69
N ALA A 105 -12.26 6.50 2.42
CA ALA A 105 -13.65 6.35 1.97
C ALA A 105 -14.17 4.91 2.19
N LEU A 106 -13.37 3.88 1.90
CA LEU A 106 -13.71 2.48 2.15
C LEU A 106 -13.94 2.18 3.64
N MET A 107 -13.19 2.83 4.52
CA MET A 107 -13.35 2.68 5.97
C MET A 107 -14.57 3.46 6.51
N ALA A 108 -14.74 4.71 6.07
CA ALA A 108 -15.76 5.62 6.61
C ALA A 108 -17.17 5.36 6.03
N PHE A 109 -17.26 5.05 4.73
CA PHE A 109 -18.53 4.95 3.99
C PHE A 109 -18.68 3.64 3.21
N PRO A 110 -18.47 2.45 3.82
CA PRO A 110 -18.53 1.18 3.10
C PRO A 110 -19.91 0.89 2.51
N ASP A 111 -20.99 1.31 3.17
CA ASP A 111 -22.36 1.10 2.68
C ASP A 111 -22.60 1.81 1.34
N ARG A 112 -22.21 3.09 1.25
CA ARG A 112 -22.34 3.89 0.02
C ARG A 112 -21.48 3.34 -1.12
N LEU A 113 -20.30 2.82 -0.81
CA LEU A 113 -19.40 2.25 -1.81
C LEU A 113 -19.87 0.86 -2.27
N LEU A 114 -20.36 0.01 -1.36
CA LEU A 114 -20.85 -1.32 -1.72
C LEU A 114 -22.19 -1.25 -2.46
N THR A 115 -23.10 -0.37 -2.08
CA THR A 115 -24.37 -0.16 -2.81
C THR A 115 -24.16 0.35 -4.23
N SER A 116 -23.03 1.03 -4.49
CA SER A 116 -22.62 1.40 -5.85
C SER A 116 -22.09 0.22 -6.68
N GLN A 117 -21.87 -0.95 -6.07
CA GLN A 117 -21.27 -2.12 -6.72
C GLN A 117 -22.19 -3.34 -6.72
N THR A 118 -23.08 -3.48 -5.73
CA THR A 118 -23.97 -4.63 -5.57
C THR A 118 -25.38 -4.16 -5.17
N MET A 119 -26.41 -4.93 -5.53
CA MET A 119 -27.80 -4.66 -5.10
C MET A 119 -28.08 -5.10 -3.66
N HIS A 120 -27.28 -6.03 -3.12
CA HIS A 120 -27.40 -6.51 -1.75
C HIS A 120 -26.10 -6.29 -1.00
N VAL A 121 -26.18 -5.46 0.04
CA VAL A 121 -25.08 -5.18 0.97
C VAL A 121 -25.40 -5.85 2.29
N ASP A 122 -24.66 -6.92 2.59
CA ASP A 122 -24.76 -7.59 3.87
C ASP A 122 -23.70 -7.05 4.86
N LYS A 123 -23.90 -7.36 6.15
CA LYS A 123 -23.00 -6.88 7.21
C LYS A 123 -21.57 -7.39 7.04
N HIS A 124 -21.39 -8.62 6.56
CA HIS A 124 -20.06 -9.18 6.36
C HIS A 124 -19.32 -8.44 5.22
N SER A 125 -19.99 -8.11 4.12
CA SER A 125 -19.40 -7.28 3.06
C SER A 125 -19.00 -5.89 3.56
N MET A 126 -19.81 -5.23 4.40
CA MET A 126 -19.45 -3.94 4.99
C MET A 126 -18.18 -4.01 5.86
N HIS A 127 -18.05 -5.04 6.69
CA HIS A 127 -16.84 -5.23 7.52
C HIS A 127 -15.62 -5.57 6.68
N THR A 128 -15.79 -6.41 5.67
CA THR A 128 -14.73 -6.75 4.73
C THR A 128 -14.25 -5.52 3.96
N CYS A 129 -15.17 -4.64 3.55
CA CYS A 129 -14.86 -3.38 2.89
C CYS A 129 -14.02 -2.44 3.78
N ARG A 130 -14.38 -2.32 5.07
CA ARG A 130 -13.57 -1.55 6.04
C ARG A 130 -12.18 -2.16 6.23
N ALA A 131 -12.10 -3.48 6.35
CA ALA A 131 -10.83 -4.19 6.48
C ALA A 131 -9.94 -3.99 5.24
N VAL A 132 -10.52 -4.02 4.05
CA VAL A 132 -9.84 -3.68 2.80
C VAL A 132 -9.33 -2.24 2.81
N GLY A 133 -10.15 -1.28 3.24
CA GLY A 133 -9.75 0.11 3.40
C GLY A 133 -8.56 0.28 4.34
N ALA A 134 -8.56 -0.42 5.48
CA ALA A 134 -7.45 -0.41 6.43
C ALA A 134 -6.15 -0.98 5.85
N LEU A 135 -6.24 -2.08 5.09
CA LEU A 135 -5.09 -2.67 4.40
C LEU A 135 -4.55 -1.74 3.30
N LEU A 136 -5.43 -1.09 2.53
CA LEU A 136 -5.05 -0.10 1.52
C LEU A 136 -4.39 1.11 2.17
N LEU A 137 -4.85 1.58 3.34
CA LEU A 137 -4.22 2.65 4.09
C LEU A 137 -2.74 2.31 4.39
N GLY A 138 -2.45 1.06 4.75
CA GLY A 138 -1.07 0.60 4.90
C GLY A 138 -0.26 0.74 3.61
N THR A 139 -0.84 0.42 2.45
CA THR A 139 -0.19 0.57 1.14
C THR A 139 0.13 2.03 0.80
N THR A 140 -0.69 2.98 1.26
CA THR A 140 -0.46 4.42 1.01
C THR A 140 0.84 4.93 1.60
N ILE A 141 1.35 4.27 2.65
CA ILE A 141 2.67 4.57 3.21
C ILE A 141 3.78 4.30 2.19
N PHE A 142 3.68 3.22 1.42
CA PHE A 142 4.64 3.00 0.32
C PHE A 142 4.55 4.13 -0.69
N ASN A 143 3.35 4.50 -1.12
CA ASN A 143 3.16 5.56 -2.10
C ASN A 143 3.72 6.90 -1.61
N TRP A 144 3.51 7.23 -0.33
CA TRP A 144 4.04 8.45 0.28
C TRP A 144 5.58 8.45 0.29
N TYR A 145 6.23 7.35 0.64
CA TYR A 145 7.70 7.31 0.71
C TYR A 145 8.39 7.04 -0.63
N THR A 146 7.66 6.54 -1.65
CA THR A 146 8.23 6.17 -2.97
C THR A 146 9.05 7.30 -3.64
N PRO A 147 8.63 8.58 -3.63
CA PRO A 147 9.45 9.68 -4.15
C PRO A 147 10.84 9.81 -3.51
N SER A 148 11.00 9.29 -2.29
CA SER A 148 12.23 9.36 -1.49
C SER A 148 13.14 8.14 -1.67
N TYR A 149 12.71 7.12 -2.42
CA TYR A 149 13.50 5.91 -2.63
C TYR A 149 14.71 6.21 -3.51
N LEU A 150 15.84 5.60 -3.17
CA LEU A 150 17.10 5.70 -3.91
C LEU A 150 17.06 5.00 -5.25
N SER A 151 16.54 3.77 -5.27
CA SER A 151 16.58 2.91 -6.44
C SER A 151 15.33 3.10 -7.29
N ASP A 152 15.53 3.37 -8.58
CA ASP A 152 14.46 3.34 -9.57
C ASP A 152 13.80 1.95 -9.65
N THR A 153 14.52 0.88 -9.31
CA THR A 153 13.98 -0.49 -9.24
C THR A 153 12.94 -0.62 -8.13
N ASP A 154 13.18 -0.01 -6.96
CA ASP A 154 12.22 -0.01 -5.86
C ASP A 154 10.99 0.85 -6.19
N ARG A 155 11.19 2.00 -6.86
CA ARG A 155 10.07 2.83 -7.36
C ARG A 155 9.21 2.09 -8.38
N LYS A 156 9.84 1.44 -9.37
CA LYS A 156 9.16 0.57 -10.34
C LYS A 156 8.40 -0.56 -9.66
N THR A 157 8.97 -1.13 -8.60
CA THR A 157 8.33 -2.21 -7.85
C THR A 157 7.01 -1.73 -7.22
N VAL A 158 6.99 -0.55 -6.61
CA VAL A 158 5.75 0.03 -6.05
C VAL A 158 4.72 0.27 -7.15
N LEU A 159 5.10 0.90 -8.26
CA LEU A 159 4.19 1.14 -9.38
C LEU A 159 3.63 -0.16 -9.98
N ASN A 160 4.48 -1.15 -10.22
CA ASN A 160 4.08 -2.47 -10.71
C ASN A 160 3.14 -3.19 -9.73
N SER A 161 3.36 -3.03 -8.43
CA SER A 161 2.47 -3.60 -7.41
C SER A 161 1.08 -2.95 -7.42
N GLY A 162 1.00 -1.65 -7.69
CA GLY A 162 -0.25 -0.92 -7.89
C GLY A 162 -1.01 -1.46 -9.11
N ILE A 163 -0.31 -1.61 -10.25
CA ILE A 163 -0.90 -2.18 -11.47
C ILE A 163 -1.39 -3.61 -11.23
N ALA A 164 -0.59 -4.46 -10.59
CA ALA A 164 -0.98 -5.83 -10.27
C ALA A 164 -2.23 -5.85 -9.37
N THR A 165 -2.35 -4.90 -8.43
CA THR A 165 -3.52 -4.79 -7.56
C THR A 165 -4.76 -4.38 -8.35
N ILE A 166 -4.65 -3.41 -9.26
CA ILE A 166 -5.77 -2.98 -10.13
C ILE A 166 -6.20 -4.13 -11.04
N LEU A 167 -5.26 -4.84 -11.67
CA LEU A 167 -5.57 -5.99 -12.51
C LEU A 167 -6.31 -7.09 -11.74
N LEU A 168 -5.93 -7.34 -10.49
CA LEU A 168 -6.66 -8.26 -9.63
C LEU A 168 -8.08 -7.75 -9.30
N VAL A 169 -8.26 -6.46 -9.07
CA VAL A 169 -9.60 -5.88 -8.84
C VAL A 169 -10.48 -6.08 -10.07
N ILE A 170 -9.97 -5.75 -11.26
CA ILE A 170 -10.68 -5.98 -12.53
C ILE A 170 -11.04 -7.46 -12.68
N LEU A 171 -10.08 -8.37 -12.44
CA LEU A 171 -10.32 -9.80 -12.50
C LEU A 171 -11.39 -10.24 -11.49
N SER A 172 -11.34 -9.75 -10.25
CA SER A 172 -12.35 -10.04 -9.23
C SER A 172 -13.74 -9.54 -9.65
N THR A 173 -13.86 -8.37 -10.26
CA THR A 173 -15.13 -7.86 -10.79
C THR A 173 -15.63 -8.74 -11.94
N VAL A 174 -14.77 -9.10 -12.89
CA VAL A 174 -15.14 -9.95 -14.04
C VAL A 174 -15.61 -11.33 -13.58
N VAL A 175 -14.89 -11.94 -12.63
CA VAL A 175 -15.28 -13.21 -12.03
C VAL A 175 -16.62 -13.06 -11.31
N GLY A 176 -16.81 -12.02 -10.50
CA GLY A 176 -18.08 -11.77 -9.82
C GLY A 176 -19.25 -11.55 -10.80
N TYR A 177 -19.01 -10.88 -11.92
CA TYR A 177 -20.02 -10.71 -12.97
C TYR A 177 -20.44 -12.05 -13.60
N HIS A 178 -19.47 -12.90 -13.95
CA HIS A 178 -19.73 -14.15 -14.65
C HIS A 178 -20.20 -15.30 -13.74
N VAL A 179 -19.71 -15.37 -12.51
CA VAL A 179 -19.95 -16.49 -11.58
C VAL A 179 -21.09 -16.16 -10.63
N ASP A 180 -21.06 -14.98 -10.02
CA ASP A 180 -22.02 -14.60 -8.97
C ASP A 180 -23.23 -13.82 -9.53
N GLY A 181 -23.25 -13.59 -10.84
CA GLY A 181 -24.32 -12.85 -11.52
C GLY A 181 -24.42 -11.39 -11.08
N LEU A 182 -23.30 -10.77 -10.67
CA LEU A 182 -23.26 -9.34 -10.35
C LEU A 182 -23.77 -8.53 -11.54
N GLN A 183 -24.91 -7.86 -11.38
CA GLN A 183 -25.46 -6.98 -12.39
C GLN A 183 -25.11 -5.53 -12.06
N PHE A 184 -24.39 -4.88 -12.98
CA PHE A 184 -24.10 -3.46 -12.90
C PHE A 184 -25.10 -2.67 -13.73
N SER A 185 -25.68 -1.62 -13.14
CA SER A 185 -26.30 -0.57 -13.95
C SER A 185 -25.25 0.17 -14.78
N LYS A 186 -25.68 0.88 -15.83
CA LYS A 186 -24.76 1.66 -16.68
C LYS A 186 -23.95 2.68 -15.87
N GLU A 187 -24.58 3.32 -14.90
CA GLU A 187 -23.93 4.32 -14.03
C GLU A 187 -22.84 3.68 -13.16
N GLN A 188 -23.13 2.53 -12.56
CA GLN A 188 -22.17 1.79 -11.74
C GLN A 188 -20.98 1.29 -12.57
N LEU A 189 -21.22 0.83 -13.80
CA LEU A 189 -20.16 0.44 -14.72
C LEU A 189 -19.27 1.63 -15.09
N LEU A 190 -19.86 2.79 -15.39
CA LEU A 190 -19.11 4.02 -15.69
C LEU A 190 -18.28 4.48 -14.50
N LEU A 191 -18.83 4.44 -13.28
CA LEU A 191 -18.11 4.76 -12.05
C LEU A 191 -16.93 3.81 -11.82
N LEU A 192 -17.14 2.50 -12.04
CA LEU A 192 -16.09 1.51 -11.91
C LEU A 192 -14.96 1.75 -12.92
N VAL A 193 -15.30 1.95 -14.20
CA VAL A 193 -14.32 2.23 -15.25
C VAL A 193 -13.58 3.53 -14.97
N GLY A 194 -14.29 4.59 -14.55
CA GLY A 194 -13.70 5.86 -14.17
C GLY A 194 -12.71 5.73 -12.99
N ALA A 195 -13.09 4.98 -11.95
CA ALA A 195 -12.22 4.70 -10.81
C ALA A 195 -10.98 3.91 -11.22
N VAL A 196 -11.12 2.87 -12.05
CA VAL A 196 -10.00 2.08 -12.58
C VAL A 196 -9.05 2.95 -13.39
N LEU A 197 -9.56 3.81 -14.29
CA LEU A 197 -8.74 4.70 -15.10
C LEU A 197 -8.03 5.77 -14.25
N ALA A 198 -8.73 6.35 -13.28
CA ALA A 198 -8.16 7.33 -12.36
C ALA A 198 -6.97 6.75 -11.57
N GLN A 199 -6.98 5.43 -11.31
CA GLN A 199 -5.86 4.76 -10.66
C GLN A 199 -4.77 4.29 -11.64
N LEU A 200 -5.16 3.73 -12.78
CA LEU A 200 -4.23 3.12 -13.72
C LEU A 200 -3.39 4.15 -14.49
N CYS A 201 -3.99 5.29 -14.87
CA CYS A 201 -3.30 6.32 -15.66
C CYS A 201 -2.07 6.91 -14.94
N PRO A 202 -2.15 7.35 -13.66
CA PRO A 202 -0.98 7.81 -12.92
C PRO A 202 0.13 6.75 -12.83
N LEU A 203 -0.24 5.48 -12.62
CA LEU A 203 0.73 4.39 -12.49
C LEU A 203 1.49 4.11 -13.79
N LEU A 204 0.77 4.02 -14.91
CA LEU A 204 1.37 3.81 -16.23
C LEU A 204 2.25 5.00 -16.63
N PHE A 205 1.78 6.22 -16.38
CA PHE A 205 2.55 7.43 -16.68
C PHE A 205 3.78 7.55 -15.79
N GLY A 206 3.65 7.20 -14.50
CA GLY A 206 4.78 7.09 -13.58
C GLY A 206 5.85 6.11 -14.06
N LEU A 207 5.44 4.91 -14.52
CA LEU A 207 6.38 3.93 -15.07
C LEU A 207 7.08 4.43 -16.33
N TYR A 208 6.35 5.08 -17.23
CA TYR A 208 6.90 5.66 -18.46
C TYR A 208 7.99 6.70 -18.17
N LEU A 209 7.83 7.50 -17.11
CA LEU A 209 8.81 8.53 -16.75
C LEU A 209 10.08 7.97 -16.09
N ILE A 210 10.05 6.75 -15.56
CA ILE A 210 11.26 6.11 -15.03
C ILE A 210 12.08 5.56 -16.20
N LYS A 211 13.00 6.38 -16.69
CA LYS A 211 13.91 6.01 -17.79
C LYS A 211 14.65 4.71 -17.48
N PRO A 212 14.88 3.83 -18.47
CA PRO A 212 15.77 2.68 -18.30
C PRO A 212 17.19 3.20 -18.10
N ASN A 213 17.67 3.14 -16.87
CA ASN A 213 19.05 3.46 -16.54
C ASN A 213 19.94 2.30 -17.02
N ILE A 214 20.60 2.48 -18.16
CA ILE A 214 21.58 1.51 -18.69
C ILE A 214 22.96 1.71 -18.01
N THR A 215 23.17 2.77 -17.20
CA THR A 215 24.53 3.19 -16.81
C THR A 215 24.75 3.76 -15.40
N THR A 216 23.76 3.80 -14.49
CA THR A 216 23.91 4.51 -13.19
C THR A 216 24.20 3.65 -11.96
N ASP A 217 24.13 2.32 -12.04
CA ASP A 217 24.41 1.47 -10.87
C ASP A 217 25.87 1.58 -10.39
N THR A 218 26.79 2.04 -11.23
CA THR A 218 28.18 2.32 -10.85
C THR A 218 28.35 3.67 -10.14
N LYS A 219 27.75 4.74 -10.68
CA LYS A 219 27.96 6.10 -10.12
C LYS A 219 27.27 6.36 -8.79
N ALA A 220 26.13 5.74 -8.54
CA ALA A 220 25.44 5.85 -7.25
C ALA A 220 26.17 5.07 -6.14
N ALA A 221 26.76 3.91 -6.49
CA ALA A 221 27.63 3.16 -5.58
C ALA A 221 28.88 3.98 -5.23
N ASP A 222 29.51 4.62 -6.21
CA ASP A 222 30.71 5.44 -6.01
C ASP A 222 30.45 6.66 -5.09
N SER A 223 29.30 7.32 -5.24
CA SER A 223 28.92 8.44 -4.37
C SER A 223 28.63 8.02 -2.92
N TRP A 224 28.07 6.83 -2.71
CA TRP A 224 27.77 6.31 -1.37
C TRP A 224 29.03 5.81 -0.66
N VAL A 225 29.93 5.15 -1.40
CA VAL A 225 31.27 4.77 -0.91
C VAL A 225 32.04 6.01 -0.45
N TYR A 226 31.97 7.12 -1.20
CA TYR A 226 32.59 8.39 -0.80
C TYR A 226 32.01 8.97 0.50
N GLN A 227 30.69 8.93 0.68
CA GLN A 227 30.06 9.43 1.90
C GLN A 227 30.42 8.59 3.13
N ILE A 228 30.49 7.27 3.00
CA ILE A 228 30.92 6.39 4.11
C ILE A 228 32.40 6.62 4.45
N TYR A 229 33.26 6.76 3.44
CA TYR A 229 34.67 7.06 3.66
C TYR A 229 34.87 8.39 4.38
N SER A 230 34.11 9.42 4.02
CA SER A 230 34.20 10.73 4.69
C SER A 230 33.79 10.68 6.16
N ARG A 231 32.70 9.98 6.50
CA ARG A 231 32.24 9.82 7.89
C ARG A 231 33.20 9.02 8.76
N ASN A 232 33.80 7.95 8.22
CA ASN A 232 34.76 7.14 8.97
C ASN A 232 36.09 7.86 9.19
N LYS A 233 36.48 8.78 8.30
CA LYS A 233 37.69 9.60 8.47
C LYS A 233 37.53 10.69 9.53
N GLU A 234 36.33 11.23 9.70
CA GLU A 234 36.02 12.17 10.80
C GLU A 234 36.02 11.45 12.15
N ALA A 235 35.44 10.24 12.23
CA ALA A 235 35.37 9.45 13.45
C ALA A 235 36.72 8.90 13.97
N SER A 236 37.74 8.81 13.11
CA SER A 236 39.09 8.35 13.50
C SER A 236 40.05 9.48 13.89
N SER A 237 39.58 10.74 13.83
CA SER A 237 40.36 11.94 14.15
C SER A 237 40.03 12.57 15.51
N THR A 238 39.18 11.90 16.29
CA THR A 238 38.84 12.19 17.71
C THR A 238 39.33 11.07 18.61
#